data_AF-A0A413DXX9-F1
#
_entry.id   AF-A0A413DXX9-F1
#
_cell.length_a   1.000
_cell.length_b   1.000
_cell.length_c   1.000
_cell.angle_alpha   90.00
_cell.angle_beta   90.00
_cell.angle_gamma   90.00
#
_symmetry.space_group_name_H-M   'P 1'
#
loop_
_entity.id
_entity.type
_entity.pdbx_description
1 polymer ?
#
loop_
_entity_poly.entity_id
_entity_poly.type
_entity_poly.pdbx_seq_one_letter_code
_entity_poly.pdbx_strand_id
1 'polypeptide(L)'
;KTDYWFYILPNEETTRTALVLEGTFKKSASDAGTIIYYPIIVNKSQTGTNITGASGTGTSNIARNTTYAIKATIKNIGTDDPTGEINPTSLELTVSVADWALNITQDVTFE
;
A
#
# COMPACT_ATOMS: atom_id res chain seq x y z
N LYS A 1 16.66 -4.36 5.45
CA LYS A 1 15.46 -3.76 4.85
C LYS A 1 14.62 -3.20 5.99
N THR A 2 14.10 -1.99 5.86
CA THR A 2 13.26 -1.37 6.88
C THR A 2 11.81 -1.41 6.40
N ASP A 3 10.91 -1.89 7.22
CA ASP A 3 9.48 -1.89 6.95
C ASP A 3 8.83 -0.66 7.61
N TYR A 4 7.86 -0.05 6.91
CA TYR A 4 7.16 1.15 7.37
C TYR A 4 5.69 0.82 7.61
N TRP A 5 5.09 1.47 8.62
CA TRP A 5 3.72 1.24 9.05
C TRP A 5 2.98 2.56 9.22
N PHE A 6 1.72 2.57 8.79
CA PHE A 6 0.78 3.66 9.04
C PHE A 6 -0.45 3.10 9.76
N TYR A 7 -0.89 3.79 10.80
CA TYR A 7 -2.13 3.48 11.50
C TYR A 7 -3.21 4.40 10.96
N ILE A 8 -4.32 3.81 10.49
CA ILE A 8 -5.41 4.52 9.83
C ILE A 8 -6.75 4.12 10.43
N LEU A 9 -7.74 4.98 10.27
CA LEU A 9 -9.13 4.69 10.65
C LEU A 9 -9.84 3.88 9.56
N PRO A 10 -10.92 3.16 9.92
CA PRO A 10 -11.77 2.49 8.94
C PRO A 10 -12.32 3.48 7.89
N ASN A 11 -12.51 2.99 6.67
CA ASN A 11 -13.02 3.78 5.55
C ASN A 11 -13.82 2.87 4.60
N GLU A 12 -15.12 3.12 4.50
CA GLU A 12 -16.04 2.43 3.58
C GLU A 12 -16.65 3.38 2.53
N GLU A 13 -16.18 4.64 2.49
CA GLU A 13 -16.69 5.70 1.64
C GLU A 13 -16.26 5.55 0.19
N THR A 14 -16.91 6.27 -0.73
CA THR A 14 -16.53 6.28 -2.15
C THR A 14 -15.13 6.87 -2.36
N THR A 15 -14.71 7.80 -1.51
CA THR A 15 -13.32 8.29 -1.45
C THR A 15 -12.43 7.29 -0.71
N ARG A 16 -11.63 6.53 -1.47
CA ARG A 16 -10.85 5.40 -0.96
C ARG A 16 -9.52 5.84 -0.35
N THR A 17 -9.04 5.05 0.61
CA THR A 17 -7.70 5.24 1.20
C THR A 17 -6.62 4.79 0.22
N ALA A 18 -5.67 5.69 -0.06
CA ALA A 18 -4.54 5.42 -0.94
C ALA A 18 -3.21 5.50 -0.18
N LEU A 19 -2.28 4.59 -0.51
CA LEU A 19 -0.87 4.68 -0.20
C LEU A 19 -0.15 5.10 -1.50
N VAL A 20 0.57 6.20 -1.48
CA VAL A 20 1.28 6.69 -2.68
C VAL A 20 2.78 6.59 -2.44
N LEU A 21 3.48 5.91 -3.35
CA LEU A 21 4.94 5.96 -3.40
C LEU A 21 5.33 7.13 -4.31
N GLU A 22 6.08 8.09 -3.77
CA GLU A 22 6.63 9.23 -4.50
C GLU A 22 8.13 9.05 -4.68
N GLY A 23 8.65 9.42 -5.86
CA GLY A 23 10.08 9.48 -6.09
C GLY A 23 10.46 10.37 -7.27
N THR A 24 11.73 10.73 -7.35
CA THR A 24 12.29 11.45 -8.49
C THR A 24 12.86 10.46 -9.51
N PHE A 25 12.27 10.40 -10.69
CA PHE A 25 12.78 9.62 -11.81
C PHE A 25 13.76 10.44 -12.65
N LYS A 26 14.89 9.84 -13.03
CA LYS A 26 15.91 10.44 -13.89
C LYS A 26 16.22 9.48 -15.04
N LYS A 27 16.16 9.96 -16.29
CA LYS A 27 16.55 9.16 -17.46
C LYS A 27 18.06 8.99 -17.58
N SER A 28 18.82 9.91 -17.02
CA SER A 28 20.29 9.89 -17.00
C SER A 28 20.81 10.64 -15.76
N ALA A 29 22.12 10.52 -15.49
CA ALA A 29 22.74 11.21 -14.36
C ALA A 29 22.65 12.75 -14.46
N SER A 30 22.60 13.28 -15.69
CA SER A 30 22.48 14.72 -15.95
C SER A 30 21.03 15.23 -15.96
N ASP A 31 20.06 14.33 -15.91
CA ASP A 31 18.64 14.69 -15.85
C ASP A 31 18.35 15.36 -14.49
N ALA A 32 17.67 16.50 -14.53
CA ALA A 32 17.17 17.18 -13.33
C ALA A 32 16.19 16.25 -12.58
N GLY A 33 15.49 15.40 -13.33
CA GLY A 33 14.52 14.45 -12.85
C GLY A 33 13.12 15.02 -12.79
N THR A 34 12.15 14.13 -12.65
CA THR A 34 10.73 14.45 -12.58
C THR A 34 10.12 13.68 -11.42
N ILE A 35 9.24 14.32 -10.66
CA ILE A 35 8.49 13.64 -9.60
C ILE A 35 7.50 12.70 -10.28
N ILE A 36 7.51 11.43 -9.86
CA ILE A 36 6.59 10.40 -10.31
C ILE A 36 5.95 9.72 -9.11
N TYR A 37 4.76 9.19 -9.34
CA TYR A 37 3.93 8.56 -8.33
C TYR A 37 3.55 7.15 -8.73
N TYR A 38 3.37 6.31 -7.73
CA TYR A 38 2.73 5.01 -7.82
C TYR A 38 1.57 4.97 -6.83
N PRO A 39 0.38 5.42 -7.22
CA PRO A 39 -0.78 5.41 -6.34
C PRO A 39 -1.31 3.99 -6.14
N ILE A 40 -1.60 3.64 -4.89
CA ILE A 40 -2.09 2.31 -4.50
C ILE A 40 -3.38 2.50 -3.69
N ILE A 41 -4.53 2.18 -4.28
CA ILE A 41 -5.76 2.05 -3.51
C ILE A 41 -5.67 0.77 -2.68
N VAL A 42 -5.67 0.94 -1.36
CA VAL A 42 -5.48 -0.17 -0.43
C VAL A 42 -6.67 -1.13 -0.50
N ASN A 43 -6.39 -2.43 -0.39
CA ASN A 43 -7.39 -3.50 -0.43
C ASN A 43 -8.23 -3.58 -1.72
N LYS A 44 -7.81 -2.95 -2.83
CA LYS A 44 -8.54 -3.00 -4.09
C LYS A 44 -8.14 -4.21 -4.93
N SER A 45 -9.12 -5.00 -5.35
CA SER A 45 -8.91 -6.02 -6.39
C SER A 45 -8.89 -5.37 -7.77
N GLN A 46 -7.78 -5.53 -8.50
CA GLN A 46 -7.59 -4.99 -9.85
C GLN A 46 -6.42 -5.64 -10.57
N THR A 47 -6.33 -5.43 -11.89
CA THR A 47 -5.22 -5.92 -12.70
C THR A 47 -3.87 -5.42 -12.15
N GLY A 48 -2.89 -6.32 -12.08
CA GLY A 48 -1.57 -6.02 -11.50
C GLY A 48 -1.50 -6.08 -9.98
N THR A 49 -2.60 -6.47 -9.31
CA THR A 49 -2.64 -6.71 -7.87
C THR A 49 -3.00 -8.16 -7.59
N ASN A 50 -2.11 -8.87 -6.89
CA ASN A 50 -2.41 -10.16 -6.29
C ASN A 50 -2.81 -9.94 -4.82
N ILE A 51 -4.09 -10.09 -4.51
CA ILE A 51 -4.62 -9.85 -3.16
C ILE A 51 -5.18 -11.13 -2.56
N THR A 52 -4.81 -11.42 -1.31
CA THR A 52 -5.19 -12.63 -0.58
C THR A 52 -5.58 -12.30 0.86
N GLY A 53 -6.52 -13.04 1.44
CA GLY A 53 -6.98 -12.82 2.81
C GLY A 53 -8.36 -13.41 3.09
N ALA A 54 -8.94 -13.03 4.23
CA ALA A 54 -10.26 -13.45 4.68
C ALA A 54 -11.41 -12.65 4.01
N SER A 55 -12.63 -12.79 4.53
CA SER A 55 -13.80 -12.02 4.05
C SER A 55 -13.55 -10.51 4.12
N GLY A 56 -14.00 -9.76 3.11
CA GLY A 56 -13.75 -8.31 2.99
C GLY A 56 -12.48 -7.92 2.22
N THR A 57 -11.70 -8.92 1.78
CA THR A 57 -10.53 -8.74 0.91
C THR A 57 -10.95 -8.29 -0.50
N GLY A 58 -10.21 -7.34 -1.09
CA GLY A 58 -10.43 -6.89 -2.46
C GLY A 58 -11.53 -5.83 -2.63
N THR A 59 -12.14 -5.38 -1.54
CA THR A 59 -13.29 -4.46 -1.55
C THR A 59 -12.93 -2.99 -1.71
N SER A 60 -11.64 -2.62 -1.64
CA SER A 60 -11.11 -1.25 -1.49
C SER A 60 -11.55 -0.52 -0.20
N ASN A 61 -12.24 -1.20 0.71
CA ASN A 61 -12.57 -0.68 2.04
C ASN A 61 -11.44 -0.97 3.02
N ILE A 62 -11.32 -0.10 4.02
CA ILE A 62 -10.46 -0.29 5.19
C ILE A 62 -11.34 -0.71 6.37
N ALA A 63 -11.12 -1.93 6.85
CA ALA A 63 -11.74 -2.45 8.05
C ALA A 63 -10.90 -2.11 9.29
N ARG A 64 -11.57 -1.96 10.43
CA ARG A 64 -10.91 -1.82 11.73
C ARG A 64 -10.14 -3.11 12.07
N ASN A 65 -9.07 -2.97 12.85
CA ASN A 65 -8.33 -4.12 13.38
C ASN A 65 -7.86 -5.08 12.27
N THR A 66 -7.45 -4.54 11.14
CA THR A 66 -6.98 -5.31 9.97
C THR A 66 -5.61 -4.80 9.56
N THR A 67 -4.70 -5.74 9.28
CA THR A 67 -3.39 -5.45 8.70
C THR A 67 -3.47 -5.66 7.19
N TYR A 68 -3.06 -4.63 6.44
CA TYR A 68 -2.90 -4.68 4.98
C TYR A 68 -1.40 -4.66 4.65
N ALA A 69 -0.78 -5.83 4.57
CA ALA A 69 0.63 -5.93 4.25
C ALA A 69 0.83 -5.81 2.73
N ILE A 70 1.48 -4.72 2.30
CA ILE A 70 1.64 -4.38 0.87
C ILE A 70 3.10 -4.56 0.47
N LYS A 71 3.32 -5.37 -0.57
CA LYS A 71 4.60 -5.46 -1.29
C LYS A 71 4.42 -4.93 -2.69
N ALA A 72 5.17 -3.89 -3.02
CA ALA A 72 5.20 -3.29 -4.35
C ALA A 72 6.48 -3.67 -5.11
N THR A 73 6.32 -4.00 -6.39
CA THR A 73 7.41 -4.20 -7.34
C THR A 73 7.28 -3.17 -8.45
N ILE A 74 8.18 -2.18 -8.47
CA ILE A 74 8.24 -1.15 -9.51
C ILE A 74 8.94 -1.74 -10.74
N LYS A 75 8.26 -1.69 -11.89
CA LYS A 75 8.71 -2.27 -13.16
C LYS A 75 9.11 -1.21 -14.18
N ASN A 76 8.42 -0.07 -14.18
CA ASN A 76 8.66 1.04 -15.10
C ASN A 76 8.38 2.37 -14.39
N ILE A 77 8.59 3.47 -15.12
CA ILE A 77 8.22 4.82 -14.69
C ILE A 77 6.74 4.87 -14.26
N GLY A 78 6.47 5.61 -13.18
CA GLY A 78 5.13 5.85 -12.66
C GLY A 78 4.36 6.90 -13.45
N THR A 79 3.39 7.53 -12.78
CA THR A 79 2.52 8.58 -13.34
C THR A 79 2.84 9.95 -12.74
N ASP A 80 2.36 11.02 -13.36
CA ASP A 80 2.37 12.39 -12.81
C ASP A 80 1.16 12.70 -11.92
N ASP A 81 0.12 11.86 -11.97
CA ASP A 81 -1.08 11.96 -11.14
C ASP A 81 -1.02 11.06 -9.88
N PRO A 82 -0.90 11.62 -8.67
CA PRO A 82 -0.88 10.85 -7.42
C PRO A 82 -2.26 10.32 -7.00
N THR A 83 -3.34 10.70 -7.68
CA THR A 83 -4.72 10.31 -7.36
C THR A 83 -5.27 9.23 -8.29
N GLY A 84 -4.49 8.86 -9.31
CA GLY A 84 -4.89 7.87 -10.32
C GLY A 84 -4.91 6.43 -9.82
N GLU A 85 -5.18 5.52 -10.75
CA GLU A 85 -5.20 4.08 -10.51
C GLU A 85 -3.85 3.43 -10.85
N ILE A 86 -3.66 2.19 -10.38
CA ILE A 86 -2.47 1.42 -10.71
C ILE A 86 -2.41 1.12 -12.21
N ASN A 87 -1.27 1.41 -12.81
CA ASN A 87 -0.91 0.86 -14.11
C ASN A 87 -0.07 -0.42 -13.94
N PRO A 88 -0.59 -1.62 -14.30
CA PRO A 88 0.09 -2.90 -14.07
C PRO A 88 1.42 -3.05 -14.83
N THR A 89 1.65 -2.21 -15.86
CA THR A 89 2.94 -2.18 -16.59
C THR A 89 4.05 -1.46 -15.80
N SER A 90 3.67 -0.60 -14.86
CA SER A 90 4.57 0.19 -14.02
C SER A 90 4.77 -0.40 -12.63
N LEU A 91 3.74 -1.07 -12.10
CA LEU A 91 3.70 -1.54 -10.72
C LEU A 91 2.97 -2.88 -10.64
N GLU A 92 3.56 -3.83 -9.90
CA GLU A 92 2.89 -5.05 -9.48
C GLU A 92 2.80 -5.09 -7.96
N LEU A 93 1.63 -5.44 -7.44
CA LEU A 93 1.37 -5.50 -6.01
C LEU A 93 1.06 -6.90 -5.53
N THR A 94 1.56 -7.23 -4.34
CA THR A 94 1.03 -8.32 -3.52
C THR A 94 0.48 -7.72 -2.23
N VAL A 95 -0.77 -8.02 -1.92
CA VAL A 95 -1.45 -7.55 -0.72
C VAL A 95 -1.93 -8.76 0.09
N SER A 96 -1.51 -8.83 1.35
CA SER A 96 -2.03 -9.81 2.31
C SER A 96 -2.89 -9.09 3.33
N VAL A 97 -4.13 -9.56 3.47
CA VAL A 97 -5.13 -9.01 4.38
C VAL A 97 -5.37 -10.01 5.51
N ALA A 98 -5.14 -9.58 6.73
CA ALA A 98 -5.32 -10.40 7.92
C ALA A 98 -5.84 -9.57 9.09
N ASP A 99 -6.49 -10.21 10.06
CA ASP A 99 -6.80 -9.57 11.33
C ASP A 99 -5.52 -9.08 12.00
N TRP A 100 -5.60 -7.93 12.67
CA TRP A 100 -4.49 -7.41 13.44
C TRP A 100 -4.18 -8.39 14.58
N ALA A 101 -3.00 -8.99 14.51
CA ALA A 101 -2.52 -9.87 15.57
C ALA A 101 -2.19 -9.03 16.82
N LEU A 102 -3.04 -9.15 17.84
CA LEU A 102 -2.81 -8.51 19.14
C LEU A 102 -1.81 -9.35 19.95
N ASN A 103 -0.52 -9.11 19.79
CA ASN A 103 0.50 -9.67 20.69
C ASN A 103 0.87 -8.63 21.75
N ILE A 104 0.08 -8.54 22.83
CA ILE A 104 0.45 -7.76 24.02
C ILE A 104 1.05 -8.74 25.03
N THR A 105 2.37 -8.72 25.16
CA THR A 105 3.08 -9.35 26.27
C THR A 105 3.52 -8.24 27.21
N GLN A 106 3.08 -8.31 28.46
CA GLN A 106 3.49 -7.40 29.52
C GLN A 106 4.11 -8.25 30.63
N ASP A 107 5.43 -8.27 30.67
CA ASP A 107 6.16 -8.87 31.80
C ASP A 107 6.19 -7.84 32.93
N VAL A 108 5.49 -8.14 34.02
CA VAL A 108 5.55 -7.36 35.25
C VAL A 108 6.40 -8.14 36.25
N THR A 109 7.55 -7.57 36.61
CA THR A 109 8.34 -8.02 37.76
C THR A 109 8.07 -7.07 38.93
N PHE A 110 7.69 -7.64 40.07
CA PHE A 110 7.63 -6.92 41.34
C PHE A 110 8.90 -7.26 42.13
N GLU A 111 9.55 -6.23 42.68
CA GLU A 111 10.62 -6.34 43.69
C GLU A 111 10.08 -6.08 45.09
#